data_AF-A0A7V4YUW3-F1
#
_entry.id   AF-A0A7V4YUW3-F1
#
_cell.length_a   1.000
_cell.length_b   1.000
_cell.length_c   1.000
_cell.angle_alpha   90.00
_cell.angle_beta   90.00
_cell.angle_gamma   90.00
#
_symmetry.space_group_name_H-M   'P 1'
#
loop_
_entity.id
_entity.type
_entity.pdbx_description
1 polymer ?
#
loop_
_entity_poly.entity_id
_entity_poly.type
_entity_poly.pdbx_seq_one_letter_code
_entity_poly.pdbx_strand_id
1 'polypeptide(L)'
;MKNLFLLAAGAMILCMLSFCKNTPLPEGQKVVSDNPQIDPNTPVAAVKRDSTPGFQGCDKATWSPITVSSEEFVYHHYTVRVTRNADGPGEQITVLRDSGRTDFVIPMPEAGYFNGISGSKLFVDAGTGPDNREMFIFDLDKRVQFYNTIYCGEPTIFHAERLHFLLPVDEKDVAKMPDCPEKEQWTKDGLRVGYGQRCIFNLKQRALARKSEWACVPMQ
;
A
#
# COMPACT_ATOMS: atom_id res chain seq x y z
N MET A 1 -18.20 34.41 -44.83
CA MET A 1 -18.83 33.18 -44.29
C MET A 1 -17.83 32.49 -43.38
N LYS A 2 -18.26 32.00 -42.20
CA LYS A 2 -17.48 31.53 -41.02
C LYS A 2 -17.29 32.60 -39.94
N ASN A 3 -18.39 32.99 -39.30
CA ASN A 3 -18.44 33.56 -37.94
C ASN A 3 -19.89 33.38 -37.46
N LEU A 4 -20.26 32.14 -37.12
CA LEU A 4 -21.62 31.83 -36.66
C LEU A 4 -21.64 30.52 -35.85
N PHE A 5 -20.83 30.43 -34.79
CA PHE A 5 -20.88 29.30 -33.83
C PHE A 5 -20.60 29.75 -32.38
N LEU A 6 -20.93 31.00 -32.08
CA LEU A 6 -20.78 31.63 -30.76
C LEU A 6 -22.14 32.20 -30.37
N LEU A 7 -23.14 31.35 -30.05
CA LEU A 7 -24.43 31.73 -29.44
C LEU A 7 -25.33 30.49 -29.23
N ALA A 8 -24.89 29.50 -28.45
CA ALA A 8 -25.79 28.42 -28.00
C ALA A 8 -25.20 27.59 -26.83
N ALA A 9 -24.84 28.23 -25.71
CA ALA A 9 -24.58 27.47 -24.46
C ALA A 9 -24.74 28.33 -23.18
N GLY A 10 -25.48 29.44 -23.26
CA GLY A 10 -25.69 30.36 -22.14
C GLY A 10 -27.16 30.42 -21.75
N ALA A 11 -27.76 29.32 -21.28
CA ALA A 11 -29.11 29.34 -20.67
C ALA A 11 -29.47 28.05 -19.89
N MET A 12 -28.50 27.28 -19.36
CA MET A 12 -28.84 26.04 -18.63
C MET A 12 -27.97 25.79 -17.38
N ILE A 13 -27.59 26.86 -16.66
CA ILE A 13 -26.94 26.76 -15.34
C ILE A 13 -27.59 27.79 -14.42
N LEU A 14 -28.90 27.66 -14.13
CA LEU A 14 -29.56 28.48 -13.11
C LEU A 14 -30.73 27.80 -12.38
N CYS A 15 -30.91 26.48 -12.50
CA CYS A 15 -32.04 25.75 -11.88
C CYS A 15 -31.65 24.50 -11.06
N MET A 16 -30.44 24.48 -10.45
CA MET A 16 -30.04 23.38 -9.53
C MET A 16 -29.59 23.87 -8.15
N LEU A 17 -30.04 25.06 -7.72
CA LEU A 17 -29.92 25.51 -6.33
C LEU A 17 -31.32 25.53 -5.71
N SER A 18 -31.87 24.35 -5.48
CA SER A 18 -33.16 24.18 -4.82
C SER A 18 -33.08 23.04 -3.81
N PHE A 19 -32.99 23.45 -2.54
CA PHE A 19 -33.34 22.70 -1.33
C PHE A 19 -32.39 21.60 -0.82
N CYS A 20 -31.32 22.01 -0.13
CA CYS A 20 -30.97 21.35 1.13
C CYS A 20 -31.53 22.20 2.28
N LYS A 21 -32.79 21.94 2.67
CA LYS A 21 -33.28 22.36 3.99
C LYS A 21 -32.59 21.47 5.02
N ASN A 22 -31.72 22.06 5.84
CA ASN A 22 -31.26 21.41 7.06
C ASN A 22 -32.45 21.28 8.00
N THR A 23 -33.09 20.11 8.01
CA THR A 23 -34.04 19.74 9.06
C THR A 23 -33.25 19.62 10.36
N PRO A 24 -33.52 20.43 11.39
CA PRO A 24 -32.97 20.18 12.72
C PRO A 24 -33.46 18.83 13.20
N LEU A 25 -32.57 18.05 13.83
CA LEU A 25 -32.93 16.78 14.44
C LEU A 25 -34.08 17.00 15.45
N PRO A 26 -35.06 16.08 15.51
CA PRO A 26 -36.11 16.15 16.51
C PRO A 26 -35.53 16.14 17.94
N GLU A 27 -36.05 17.00 18.81
CA GLU A 27 -35.69 17.06 20.23
C GLU A 27 -35.84 15.68 20.86
N GLY A 28 -34.73 15.12 21.35
CA GLY A 28 -34.68 13.81 22.01
C GLY A 28 -33.78 12.77 21.34
N GLN A 29 -33.29 13.02 20.12
CA GLN A 29 -32.36 12.11 19.45
C GLN A 29 -30.92 12.38 19.93
N LYS A 30 -30.45 11.59 20.91
CA LYS A 30 -29.03 11.57 21.29
C LYS A 30 -28.22 11.05 20.12
N VAL A 31 -27.25 11.83 19.66
CA VAL A 31 -26.18 11.34 18.78
C VAL A 31 -25.45 10.25 19.57
N VAL A 32 -25.69 9.00 19.21
CA VAL A 32 -24.84 7.89 19.67
C VAL A 32 -23.54 8.07 18.90
N SER A 33 -22.60 8.75 19.54
CA SER A 33 -21.22 8.79 19.08
C SER A 33 -20.67 7.40 19.33
N ASP A 34 -20.55 6.59 18.27
CA ASP A 34 -19.84 5.30 18.28
C ASP A 34 -18.32 5.50 18.40
N ASN A 35 -17.87 6.51 19.14
CA ASN A 35 -16.49 6.57 19.60
C ASN A 35 -16.38 5.59 20.78
N PRO A 36 -15.69 4.45 20.63
CA PRO A 36 -15.40 3.60 21.77
C PRO A 36 -14.68 4.46 22.83
N GLN A 37 -15.23 4.47 24.05
CA GLN A 37 -14.55 5.07 25.19
C GLN A 37 -13.23 4.31 25.39
N ILE A 38 -12.14 4.91 24.92
CA ILE A 38 -10.79 4.45 25.19
C ILE A 38 -10.60 4.58 26.70
N ASP A 39 -10.43 3.44 27.39
CA ASP A 39 -10.12 3.41 28.81
C ASP A 39 -8.86 4.23 29.07
N PRO A 40 -8.92 5.30 29.89
CA PRO A 40 -7.78 6.18 30.16
C PRO A 40 -6.60 5.45 30.83
N ASN A 41 -6.80 4.24 31.33
CA ASN A 41 -5.75 3.42 31.95
C ASN A 41 -5.17 2.34 31.03
N THR A 42 -5.69 2.17 29.80
CA THR A 42 -5.02 1.31 28.82
C THR A 42 -3.80 2.06 28.31
N PRO A 43 -2.56 1.53 28.51
CA PRO A 43 -1.38 2.17 27.95
C PRO A 43 -1.53 2.21 26.43
N VAL A 44 -1.86 3.39 25.92
CA VAL A 44 -1.85 3.68 24.49
C VAL A 44 -0.44 3.36 24.02
N ALA A 45 -0.31 2.30 23.22
CA ALA A 45 0.96 1.88 22.65
C ALA A 45 1.66 3.13 22.12
N ALA A 46 2.91 3.34 22.53
CA ALA A 46 3.68 4.56 22.30
C ALA A 46 3.40 5.09 20.89
N VAL A 47 2.82 6.30 20.83
CA VAL A 47 2.44 6.96 19.59
C VAL A 47 3.62 6.90 18.62
N LYS A 48 3.54 6.05 17.59
CA LYS A 48 4.49 6.02 16.47
C LYS A 48 4.30 7.33 15.70
N ARG A 49 4.91 8.41 16.18
CA ARG A 49 4.60 9.77 15.69
C ARG A 49 4.94 10.00 14.22
N ASP A 50 5.78 9.15 13.63
CA ASP A 50 5.99 9.10 12.19
C ASP A 50 6.39 7.66 11.85
N SER A 51 5.42 6.79 11.55
CA SER A 51 5.77 5.51 10.93
C SER A 51 5.88 5.74 9.43
N THR A 52 6.92 5.21 8.80
CA THR A 52 6.94 4.98 7.35
C THR A 52 6.24 3.64 7.13
N PRO A 53 4.91 3.59 6.90
CA PRO A 53 4.30 2.38 6.37
C PRO A 53 5.01 2.00 5.07
N GLY A 54 5.47 0.76 4.99
CA GLY A 54 6.19 0.25 3.83
C GLY A 54 7.71 0.25 3.98
N PHE A 55 8.35 -0.04 2.85
CA PHE A 55 9.79 -0.20 2.74
C PHE A 55 10.49 1.11 2.32
N GLN A 56 11.83 1.09 2.31
CA GLN A 56 12.62 2.27 1.99
C GLN A 56 12.25 2.85 0.62
N GLY A 57 11.96 4.16 0.60
CA GLY A 57 11.58 4.89 -0.61
C GLY A 57 10.08 5.05 -0.83
N CYS A 58 9.24 4.42 0.00
CA CYS A 58 7.84 4.81 0.13
C CYS A 58 7.70 6.21 0.74
N ASP A 59 6.57 6.85 0.45
CA ASP A 59 6.18 8.14 0.97
C ASP A 59 5.92 8.05 2.48
N LYS A 60 6.15 9.15 3.18
CA LYS A 60 5.83 9.25 4.61
C LYS A 60 4.33 9.53 4.77
N ALA A 61 3.74 8.95 5.81
CA ALA A 61 2.36 9.19 6.19
C ALA A 61 2.28 9.61 7.66
N THR A 62 1.30 10.43 7.99
CA THR A 62 0.83 10.54 9.37
C THR A 62 0.04 9.28 9.71
N TRP A 63 0.29 8.70 10.87
CA TRP A 63 -0.38 7.49 11.33
C TRP A 63 -1.30 7.80 12.51
N SER A 64 -2.49 7.21 12.51
CA SER A 64 -3.42 7.25 13.64
C SER A 64 -4.13 5.89 13.80
N PRO A 65 -4.21 5.34 15.03
CA PRO A 65 -5.08 4.20 15.29
C PRO A 65 -6.55 4.67 15.27
N ILE A 66 -7.43 3.91 14.61
CA ILE A 66 -8.89 4.14 14.66
C ILE A 66 -9.50 3.22 15.73
N THR A 67 -9.15 1.94 15.68
CA THR A 67 -9.57 0.92 16.66
C THR A 67 -8.40 -0.01 17.00
N VAL A 68 -8.65 -1.06 17.78
CA VAL A 68 -7.66 -2.11 18.07
C VAL A 68 -7.27 -2.93 16.83
N SER A 69 -8.13 -2.98 15.82
CA SER A 69 -7.93 -3.75 14.59
C SER A 69 -7.88 -2.89 13.33
N SER A 70 -7.96 -1.56 13.47
CA SER A 70 -7.90 -0.65 12.33
C SER A 70 -7.07 0.60 12.58
N GLU A 71 -6.37 1.01 11.53
CA GLU A 71 -5.46 2.14 11.53
C GLU A 71 -5.61 2.95 10.24
N GLU A 72 -5.18 4.20 10.30
CA GLU A 72 -5.25 5.17 9.22
C GLU A 72 -3.86 5.74 8.94
N PHE A 73 -3.55 5.85 7.65
CA PHE A 73 -2.34 6.46 7.13
C PHE A 73 -2.72 7.60 6.20
N VAL A 74 -2.40 8.84 6.59
CA VAL A 74 -2.70 10.05 5.84
C VAL A 74 -1.44 10.47 5.07
N TYR A 75 -1.52 10.36 3.75
CA TYR A 75 -0.56 10.84 2.77
C TYR A 75 -1.02 12.17 2.17
N HIS A 76 -0.20 12.80 1.34
CA HIS A 76 -0.51 14.11 0.77
C HIS A 76 -1.78 14.15 -0.13
N HIS A 77 -2.13 13.03 -0.77
CA HIS A 77 -3.28 12.94 -1.70
C HIS A 77 -4.24 11.79 -1.39
N TYR A 78 -3.89 10.97 -0.39
CA TYR A 78 -4.56 9.71 -0.11
C TYR A 78 -4.64 9.51 1.40
N THR A 79 -5.78 9.03 1.86
CA THR A 79 -5.91 8.44 3.19
C THR A 79 -6.16 6.96 3.03
N VAL A 80 -5.31 6.14 3.63
CA VAL A 80 -5.44 4.68 3.59
C VAL A 80 -5.93 4.20 4.94
N ARG A 81 -7.07 3.51 4.94
CA ARG A 81 -7.58 2.79 6.10
C ARG A 81 -7.30 1.31 5.93
N VAL A 82 -6.67 0.76 6.95
CA VAL A 82 -6.34 -0.66 7.03
C VAL A 82 -7.13 -1.27 8.17
N THR A 83 -7.85 -2.35 7.89
CA THR A 83 -8.60 -3.11 8.89
C THR A 83 -8.14 -4.56 8.83
N ARG A 84 -7.65 -5.10 9.94
CA ARG A 84 -7.22 -6.51 10.01
C ARG A 84 -8.43 -7.43 9.92
N ASN A 85 -8.28 -8.52 9.16
CA ASN A 85 -9.32 -9.54 9.08
C ASN A 85 -9.44 -10.27 10.42
N ALA A 86 -10.67 -10.40 10.94
CA ALA A 86 -10.91 -11.10 12.21
C ALA A 86 -10.77 -12.63 12.06
N ASP A 87 -11.13 -13.15 10.90
CA ASP A 87 -11.29 -14.59 10.64
C ASP A 87 -10.11 -15.23 9.90
N GLY A 88 -8.99 -14.52 9.74
CA GLY A 88 -7.85 -15.05 8.98
C GLY A 88 -6.72 -14.04 8.71
N PRO A 89 -5.69 -14.46 7.96
CA PRO A 89 -4.58 -13.58 7.59
C PRO A 89 -5.02 -12.46 6.64
N GLY A 90 -4.19 -11.42 6.59
CA GLY A 90 -4.37 -10.26 5.72
C GLY A 90 -5.29 -9.16 6.29
N GLU A 91 -5.50 -8.17 5.45
CA GLU A 91 -6.14 -6.90 5.78
C GLU A 91 -7.13 -6.50 4.69
N GLN A 92 -8.13 -5.70 5.05
CA GLN A 92 -8.92 -4.93 4.11
C GLN A 92 -8.33 -3.52 4.00
N ILE A 93 -8.07 -3.07 2.77
CA ILE A 93 -7.51 -1.74 2.49
C ILE A 93 -8.56 -0.88 1.77
N THR A 94 -8.94 0.22 2.40
CA THR A 94 -9.81 1.25 1.81
C THR A 94 -9.01 2.53 1.56
N VAL A 95 -9.12 3.09 0.37
CA VAL A 95 -8.43 4.32 -0.01
C VAL A 95 -9.43 5.45 -0.22
N LEU A 96 -9.24 6.53 0.52
CA LEU A 96 -9.96 7.79 0.41
C LEU A 96 -9.08 8.80 -0.33
N ARG A 97 -9.70 9.66 -1.14
CA ARG A 97 -9.00 10.69 -1.93
C ARG A 97 -9.46 12.08 -1.54
N ASP A 98 -8.51 12.99 -1.35
CA ASP A 98 -8.81 14.40 -1.03
C ASP A 98 -9.55 15.13 -2.15
N SER A 99 -9.49 14.61 -3.38
CA SER A 99 -10.14 15.17 -4.58
C SER A 99 -11.67 15.14 -4.61
N GLY A 100 -12.34 14.69 -3.53
CA GLY A 100 -13.81 14.52 -3.50
C GLY A 100 -14.33 13.36 -4.37
N ARG A 101 -13.44 12.51 -4.88
CA ARG A 101 -13.80 11.26 -5.55
C ARG A 101 -14.19 10.21 -4.51
N THR A 102 -15.09 9.31 -4.89
CA THR A 102 -15.52 8.21 -4.01
C THR A 102 -14.34 7.36 -3.55
N ASP A 103 -14.43 6.95 -2.30
CA ASP A 103 -13.57 5.92 -1.70
C ASP A 103 -13.66 4.63 -2.50
N PHE A 104 -12.63 3.81 -2.41
CA PHE A 104 -12.62 2.50 -3.04
C PHE A 104 -11.80 1.50 -2.21
N VAL A 105 -12.22 0.24 -2.29
CA VAL A 105 -11.55 -0.88 -1.64
C VAL A 105 -10.58 -1.50 -2.64
N ILE A 106 -9.35 -1.77 -2.21
CA ILE A 106 -8.38 -2.51 -3.00
C ILE A 106 -8.83 -3.98 -3.08
N PRO A 107 -8.87 -4.60 -4.27
CA PRO A 107 -9.17 -6.03 -4.38
C PRO A 107 -7.98 -6.82 -3.83
N MET A 108 -8.07 -7.20 -2.55
CA MET A 108 -6.95 -7.77 -1.81
C MET A 108 -6.63 -9.19 -2.27
N PRO A 109 -5.34 -9.53 -2.44
CA PRO A 109 -4.91 -10.92 -2.56
C PRO A 109 -5.12 -11.65 -1.23
N GLU A 110 -5.07 -12.97 -1.26
CA GLU A 110 -5.06 -13.79 -0.04
C GLU A 110 -3.85 -13.42 0.83
N ALA A 111 -4.09 -13.25 2.14
CA ALA A 111 -3.07 -12.82 3.10
C ALA A 111 -2.32 -11.53 2.69
N GLY A 112 -3.01 -10.58 2.06
CA GLY A 112 -2.44 -9.27 1.69
C GLY A 112 -2.39 -8.28 2.84
N TYR A 113 -1.26 -7.62 3.00
CA TYR A 113 -0.96 -6.59 4.00
C TYR A 113 -0.53 -5.29 3.32
N PHE A 114 -0.97 -4.16 3.87
CA PHE A 114 -0.57 -2.85 3.39
C PHE A 114 0.94 -2.64 3.56
N ASN A 115 1.64 -2.31 2.47
CA ASN A 115 3.09 -2.15 2.45
C ASN A 115 3.53 -0.78 1.90
N GLY A 116 2.72 0.26 2.14
CA GLY A 116 3.05 1.65 1.84
C GLY A 116 2.60 2.15 0.47
N ILE A 117 2.86 3.43 0.22
CA ILE A 117 2.57 4.14 -1.04
C ILE A 117 3.84 4.83 -1.53
N SER A 118 4.04 4.91 -2.85
CA SER A 118 4.99 5.83 -3.50
C SER A 118 4.32 6.53 -4.67
N GLY A 119 4.11 7.83 -4.57
CA GLY A 119 3.29 8.59 -5.51
C GLY A 119 1.86 8.04 -5.58
N SER A 120 1.41 7.62 -6.77
CA SER A 120 0.10 7.00 -6.96
C SER A 120 0.13 5.46 -6.98
N LYS A 121 1.22 4.85 -6.49
CA LYS A 121 1.39 3.39 -6.43
C LYS A 121 1.26 2.91 -5.00
N LEU A 122 0.28 2.05 -4.75
CA LEU A 122 0.09 1.36 -3.47
C LEU A 122 0.71 -0.02 -3.56
N PHE A 123 1.50 -0.39 -2.55
CA PHE A 123 2.13 -1.70 -2.44
C PHE A 123 1.35 -2.54 -1.43
N VAL A 124 1.02 -3.76 -1.83
CA VAL A 124 0.51 -4.80 -0.95
C VAL A 124 1.53 -5.91 -0.96
N ASP A 125 1.94 -6.34 0.21
CA ASP A 125 2.68 -7.58 0.38
C ASP A 125 1.71 -8.71 0.70
N ALA A 126 1.85 -9.85 0.03
CA ALA A 126 1.04 -11.03 0.26
C ALA A 126 1.93 -12.23 0.57
N GLY A 127 1.62 -12.89 1.68
CA GLY A 127 2.37 -14.06 2.12
C GLY A 127 2.41 -14.15 3.64
N THR A 128 2.32 -15.37 4.14
CA THR A 128 2.41 -15.66 5.59
C THR A 128 3.80 -16.13 6.02
N GLY A 129 4.66 -16.46 5.05
CA GLY A 129 6.05 -16.86 5.27
C GLY A 129 7.06 -15.81 4.79
N PRO A 130 8.30 -15.84 5.27
CA PRO A 130 9.39 -14.99 4.78
C PRO A 130 9.83 -15.38 3.36
N ASP A 131 9.57 -16.62 2.96
CA ASP A 131 9.96 -17.17 1.66
C ASP A 131 8.92 -16.84 0.59
N ASN A 132 9.40 -16.42 -0.59
CA ASN A 132 8.59 -16.29 -1.81
C ASN A 132 7.31 -15.46 -1.64
N ARG A 133 7.41 -14.32 -0.94
CA ARG A 133 6.31 -13.36 -0.81
C ARG A 133 5.93 -12.81 -2.18
N GLU A 134 4.68 -12.41 -2.34
CA GLU A 134 4.19 -11.77 -3.55
C GLU A 134 3.90 -10.30 -3.29
N MET A 135 4.52 -9.43 -4.08
CA MET A 135 4.24 -8.01 -4.05
C MET A 135 3.23 -7.68 -5.13
N PHE A 136 2.12 -7.07 -4.73
CA PHE A 136 1.12 -6.49 -5.62
C PHE A 136 1.25 -4.97 -5.60
N ILE A 137 1.21 -4.36 -6.77
CA ILE A 137 1.24 -2.91 -6.93
C ILE A 137 -0.07 -2.49 -7.57
N PHE A 138 -0.77 -1.54 -6.95
CA PHE A 138 -2.00 -0.95 -7.47
C PHE A 138 -1.77 0.50 -7.89
N ASP A 139 -2.33 0.88 -9.04
CA ASP A 139 -2.36 2.28 -9.47
C ASP A 139 -3.62 2.93 -8.89
N LEU A 140 -3.45 3.83 -7.93
CA LEU A 140 -4.54 4.46 -7.21
C LEU A 140 -5.36 5.40 -8.10
N ASP A 141 -4.75 6.01 -9.12
CA ASP A 141 -5.42 6.92 -10.06
C ASP A 141 -6.34 6.18 -11.00
N LYS A 142 -5.88 5.01 -11.45
CA LYS A 142 -6.62 4.16 -12.39
C LYS A 142 -7.49 3.12 -11.69
N ARG A 143 -7.29 2.89 -10.39
CA ARG A 143 -7.98 1.89 -9.57
C ARG A 143 -7.85 0.47 -10.14
N VAL A 144 -6.66 0.14 -10.62
CA VAL A 144 -6.36 -1.18 -11.21
C VAL A 144 -5.06 -1.73 -10.65
N GLN A 145 -4.95 -3.05 -10.64
CA GLN A 145 -3.67 -3.70 -10.42
C GLN A 145 -2.69 -3.26 -11.52
N PHE A 146 -1.54 -2.78 -11.08
CA PHE A 146 -0.50 -2.22 -11.91
C PHE A 146 0.59 -3.25 -12.24
N TYR A 147 0.98 -4.06 -11.28
CA TYR A 147 2.02 -5.08 -11.42
C TYR A 147 1.95 -6.06 -10.26
N ASN A 148 2.45 -7.27 -10.45
CA ASN A 148 2.72 -8.19 -9.35
C ASN A 148 3.97 -9.01 -9.66
N THR A 149 4.67 -9.43 -8.62
CA THR A 149 5.85 -10.30 -8.72
C THR A 149 6.08 -11.00 -7.40
N ILE A 150 6.61 -12.22 -7.46
CA ILE A 150 7.27 -12.81 -6.30
C ILE A 150 8.55 -12.03 -5.99
N TYR A 151 8.92 -11.98 -4.73
CA TYR A 151 10.16 -11.37 -4.27
C TYR A 151 10.68 -12.03 -2.99
N CYS A 152 11.95 -11.78 -2.69
CA CYS A 152 12.58 -12.11 -1.41
C CYS A 152 13.44 -10.93 -0.94
N GLY A 153 13.79 -10.94 0.35
CA GLY A 153 14.50 -9.82 0.99
C GLY A 153 13.68 -8.52 1.01
N GLU A 154 14.34 -7.42 1.39
CA GLU A 154 13.67 -6.12 1.54
C GLU A 154 13.67 -5.35 0.21
N PRO A 155 12.51 -4.97 -0.35
CA PRO A 155 12.45 -4.14 -1.54
C PRO A 155 12.85 -2.69 -1.21
N THR A 156 13.23 -1.92 -2.22
CA THR A 156 13.60 -0.50 -2.05
C THR A 156 13.25 0.30 -3.29
N ILE A 157 12.69 1.49 -3.12
CA ILE A 157 12.51 2.45 -4.21
C ILE A 157 13.67 3.43 -4.21
N PHE A 158 14.44 3.44 -5.29
CA PHE A 158 15.47 4.43 -5.55
C PHE A 158 14.94 5.56 -6.45
N HIS A 159 15.74 6.62 -6.61
CA HIS A 159 15.42 7.79 -7.43
C HIS A 159 14.77 7.43 -8.78
N ALA A 160 13.83 8.27 -9.21
CA ALA A 160 13.07 8.12 -10.45
C ALA A 160 12.16 6.87 -10.51
N GLU A 161 11.55 6.50 -9.37
CA GLU A 161 10.52 5.47 -9.28
C GLU A 161 11.00 4.09 -9.78
N ARG A 162 12.21 3.73 -9.37
CA ARG A 162 12.82 2.42 -9.68
C ARG A 162 12.73 1.54 -8.45
N LEU A 163 11.91 0.51 -8.54
CA LEU A 163 11.74 -0.50 -7.53
C LEU A 163 12.83 -1.56 -7.69
N HIS A 164 13.69 -1.69 -6.69
CA HIS A 164 14.71 -2.71 -6.58
C HIS A 164 14.22 -3.81 -5.64
N PHE A 165 14.36 -5.06 -6.06
CA PHE A 165 14.00 -6.22 -5.26
C PHE A 165 14.82 -7.44 -5.69
N LEU A 166 14.80 -8.50 -4.89
CA LEU A 166 15.36 -9.78 -5.27
C LEU A 166 14.24 -10.71 -5.72
N LEU A 167 14.43 -11.36 -6.87
CA LEU A 167 13.58 -12.44 -7.34
C LEU A 167 14.19 -13.77 -6.88
N PRO A 168 13.47 -14.61 -6.12
CA PRO A 168 14.00 -15.91 -5.71
C PRO A 168 14.36 -16.78 -6.93
N VAL A 169 15.51 -17.45 -6.88
CA VAL A 169 16.00 -18.35 -7.94
C VAL A 169 16.54 -19.65 -7.35
N ASP A 170 16.48 -20.74 -8.12
CA ASP A 170 17.11 -21.99 -7.75
C ASP A 170 18.64 -21.86 -7.78
N GLU A 171 19.35 -22.57 -6.90
CA GLU A 171 20.82 -22.57 -6.85
C GLU A 171 21.47 -22.92 -8.20
N LYS A 172 20.87 -23.86 -8.95
CA LYS A 172 21.34 -24.28 -10.28
C LYS A 172 21.29 -23.15 -11.33
N ASP A 173 20.47 -22.13 -11.11
CA ASP A 173 20.28 -20.99 -12.03
C ASP A 173 21.20 -19.80 -11.67
N VAL A 174 22.01 -19.95 -10.61
CA VAL A 174 22.97 -18.93 -10.17
C VAL A 174 24.27 -19.07 -10.97
N ALA A 175 24.46 -18.19 -11.96
CA ALA A 175 25.65 -18.25 -12.82
C ALA A 175 26.96 -17.93 -12.08
N LYS A 176 26.90 -17.09 -11.03
CA LYS A 176 28.04 -16.77 -10.17
C LYS A 176 27.57 -16.76 -8.72
N MET A 177 28.01 -17.78 -7.97
CA MET A 177 27.63 -17.92 -6.56
C MET A 177 28.17 -16.74 -5.74
N PRO A 178 27.32 -15.95 -5.07
CA PRO A 178 27.78 -14.93 -4.14
C PRO A 178 28.38 -15.59 -2.89
N ASP A 179 29.29 -14.89 -2.22
CA ASP A 179 29.75 -15.27 -0.88
C ASP A 179 28.65 -14.92 0.13
N CYS A 180 28.36 -15.85 1.04
CA CYS A 180 27.26 -15.75 2.01
C CYS A 180 27.81 -15.70 3.43
N PRO A 181 28.31 -14.54 3.90
CA PRO A 181 29.00 -14.43 5.19
C PRO A 181 28.11 -14.72 6.40
N GLU A 182 26.79 -14.65 6.24
CA GLU A 182 25.81 -14.92 7.29
C GLU A 182 25.28 -16.36 7.28
N LYS A 183 25.77 -17.22 6.36
CA LYS A 183 25.31 -18.60 6.18
C LYS A 183 25.35 -19.41 7.47
N GLU A 184 26.45 -19.33 8.21
CA GLU A 184 26.63 -20.08 9.46
C GLU A 184 25.63 -19.63 10.52
N GLN A 185 25.29 -18.34 10.56
CA GLN A 185 24.30 -17.80 11.49
C GLN A 185 22.90 -18.26 11.10
N TRP A 186 22.51 -18.12 9.83
CA TRP A 186 21.21 -18.59 9.35
C TRP A 186 21.00 -20.08 9.60
N THR A 187 22.04 -20.89 9.41
CA THR A 187 21.97 -22.33 9.69
C THR A 187 21.75 -22.62 11.18
N LYS A 188 22.38 -21.85 12.08
CA LYS A 188 22.14 -21.96 13.54
C LYS A 188 20.72 -21.57 13.92
N ASP A 189 20.13 -20.62 13.19
CA ASP A 189 18.77 -20.15 13.39
C ASP A 189 17.72 -21.08 12.71
N GLY A 190 18.16 -22.22 12.15
CA GLY A 190 17.30 -23.21 11.51
C GLY A 190 16.88 -22.86 10.07
N LEU A 191 17.54 -21.88 9.46
CA LEU A 191 17.28 -21.39 8.10
C LEU A 191 18.29 -21.99 7.12
N ARG A 192 17.92 -22.02 5.84
CA ARG A 192 18.80 -22.41 4.74
C ARG A 192 19.21 -21.20 3.90
N VAL A 193 20.31 -21.34 3.16
CA VAL A 193 20.73 -20.33 2.19
C VAL A 193 19.89 -20.47 0.93
N GLY A 194 19.16 -19.42 0.57
CA GLY A 194 18.57 -19.22 -0.74
C GLY A 194 19.31 -18.16 -1.53
N TYR A 195 18.90 -18.00 -2.80
CA TYR A 195 19.49 -17.03 -3.71
C TYR A 195 18.40 -16.18 -4.34
N GLY A 196 18.69 -14.89 -4.48
CA GLY A 196 17.85 -13.93 -5.15
C GLY A 196 18.59 -13.24 -6.29
N GLN A 197 17.96 -13.16 -7.47
CA GLN A 197 18.46 -12.37 -8.59
C GLN A 197 17.99 -10.92 -8.45
N ARG A 198 18.91 -9.96 -8.53
CA ARG A 198 18.57 -8.54 -8.46
C ARG A 198 17.73 -8.11 -9.67
N CYS A 199 16.59 -7.51 -9.36
CA CYS A 199 15.63 -6.99 -10.32
C CYS A 199 15.42 -5.49 -10.11
N ILE A 200 15.21 -4.77 -11.22
CA ILE A 200 14.84 -3.36 -11.21
C ILE A 200 13.57 -3.22 -12.05
N PHE A 201 12.48 -2.79 -11.42
CA PHE A 201 11.24 -2.46 -12.11
C PHE A 201 11.07 -0.95 -12.19
N ASN A 202 10.91 -0.43 -13.41
CA ASN A 202 10.62 0.97 -13.65
C ASN A 202 9.10 1.21 -13.57
N LEU A 203 8.65 1.89 -12.52
CA LEU A 203 7.23 2.13 -12.26
C LEU A 203 6.58 3.06 -13.30
N LYS A 204 7.35 3.87 -14.04
CA LYS A 204 6.82 4.72 -15.13
C LYS A 204 6.64 3.94 -16.42
N GLN A 205 7.68 3.20 -16.81
CA GLN A 205 7.75 2.49 -18.09
C GLN A 205 7.10 1.11 -18.05
N ARG A 206 6.80 0.58 -16.85
CA ARG A 206 6.33 -0.80 -16.65
C ARG A 206 7.29 -1.83 -17.24
N ALA A 207 8.58 -1.60 -17.04
CA ALA A 207 9.65 -2.43 -17.60
C ALA A 207 10.46 -3.07 -16.48
N LEU A 208 10.62 -4.39 -16.54
CA LEU A 208 11.46 -5.17 -15.64
C LEU A 208 12.83 -5.40 -16.28
N ALA A 209 13.89 -5.07 -15.56
CA ALA A 209 15.26 -5.43 -15.92
C ALA A 209 15.82 -6.38 -14.87
N ARG A 210 16.22 -7.58 -15.29
CA ARG A 210 16.95 -8.55 -14.47
C ARG A 210 18.46 -8.30 -14.61
N LYS A 211 19.17 -8.26 -13.50
CA LYS A 211 20.63 -8.08 -13.48
C LYS A 211 21.31 -9.44 -13.32
N SER A 212 22.51 -9.57 -13.88
CA SER A 212 23.40 -10.72 -13.63
C SER A 212 24.13 -10.53 -12.29
N GLU A 213 23.36 -10.23 -11.25
CA GLU A 213 23.80 -10.01 -9.87
C GLU A 213 22.90 -10.84 -8.96
N TRP A 214 23.51 -11.63 -8.08
CA TRP A 214 22.84 -12.51 -7.14
C TRP A 214 23.22 -12.14 -5.72
N ALA A 215 22.28 -12.35 -4.79
CA ALA A 215 22.49 -12.15 -3.36
C ALA A 215 21.99 -13.38 -2.59
N CYS A 216 22.65 -13.67 -1.47
CA CYS A 216 22.19 -14.68 -0.53
C CYS A 216 20.98 -14.14 0.24
N VAL A 217 19.99 -14.99 0.47
CA VAL A 217 18.82 -14.68 1.31
C VAL A 217 18.58 -15.82 2.28
N PRO A 218 18.20 -15.54 3.54
CA PRO A 218 17.76 -16.59 4.45
C PRO A 218 16.40 -17.13 3.98
N MET A 219 16.24 -18.45 4.00
CA MET A 219 14.99 -19.13 3.64
C MET A 219 14.59 -20.11 4.74
N GLN A 220 13.29 -20.32 4.91
CA GLN A 220 12.72 -21.34 5.81
C GLN A 220 12.69 -22.74 5.16
#